data_AF-A0A7C1AA69-F1
#
_entry.id   AF-A0A7C1AA69-F1
#
_cell.length_a   1.000
_cell.length_b   1.000
_cell.length_c   1.000
_cell.angle_alpha   90.00
_cell.angle_beta   90.00
_cell.angle_gamma   90.00
#
_symmetry.space_group_name_H-M   'P 1'
#
loop_
_entity.id
_entity.type
_entity.pdbx_description
1 polymer ?
#
loop_
_entity_poly.entity_id
_entity_poly.type
_entity_poly.pdbx_seq_one_letter_code
_entity_poly.pdbx_strand_id
1 'polypeptide(L)'
;TVTGQVKNPGSYPLKGGLTVIEAIGMAGGFTKFASRNKVKVMRIENGEKKTLRVKVAKINELGDKTMDVTLRRGDTIFVPESLF
;
A
#
# COMPACT_ATOMS: atom_id res chain seq x y z
N THR A 1 -4.10 6.16 -5.16
CA THR A 1 -2.82 6.35 -5.89
C THR A 1 -1.74 5.51 -5.25
N VAL A 2 -0.81 4.97 -6.02
CA VAL A 2 0.34 4.18 -5.52
C VAL A 2 1.63 4.90 -5.91
N THR A 3 2.52 5.16 -4.96
CA THR A 3 3.77 5.92 -5.17
C THR A 3 4.95 5.31 -4.40
N GLY A 4 6.15 5.76 -4.75
CA GLY A 4 7.41 5.31 -4.13
C GLY A 4 8.01 4.09 -4.83
N GLN A 5 8.57 3.16 -4.05
CA GLN A 5 9.31 1.99 -4.51
C GLN A 5 8.40 0.85 -5.01
N VAL A 6 7.63 1.13 -6.06
CA VAL A 6 6.83 0.17 -6.85
C VAL A 6 7.25 0.21 -8.31
N LYS A 7 6.98 -0.84 -9.09
CA LYS A 7 7.42 -0.88 -10.50
C LYS A 7 6.75 0.20 -11.35
N ASN A 8 5.44 0.37 -11.18
CA ASN A 8 4.65 1.34 -11.92
C ASN A 8 3.92 2.26 -10.93
N PRO A 9 4.53 3.36 -10.47
CA PRO A 9 3.81 4.35 -9.66
C PRO A 9 2.74 5.03 -10.52
N GLY A 10 1.57 5.30 -9.93
CA GLY A 10 0.47 5.91 -10.66
C GLY A 10 -0.88 5.85 -9.94
N SER A 11 -1.89 6.37 -10.63
CA SER A 11 -3.28 6.33 -10.19
C SER A 11 -3.96 5.08 -10.74
N TYR A 12 -4.46 4.24 -9.84
CA TYR A 12 -5.16 3.01 -10.17
C TYR A 12 -6.64 3.14 -9.81
N PRO A 13 -7.55 2.70 -10.69
CA PRO A 13 -8.98 2.74 -10.40
C PRO A 13 -9.31 1.79 -9.25
N LEU A 14 -9.98 2.32 -8.22
CA LEU A 14 -10.49 1.50 -7.12
C LEU A 14 -11.70 0.71 -7.62
N LYS A 15 -11.52 -0.58 -7.93
CA LYS A 15 -12.62 -1.51 -8.19
C LYS A 15 -12.91 -2.28 -6.90
N GLY A 16 -14.17 -2.26 -6.46
CA GLY A 16 -14.73 -2.84 -5.23
C GLY A 16 -13.78 -3.57 -4.29
N GLY A 17 -13.58 -3.03 -3.08
CA GLY A 17 -12.89 -3.73 -1.99
C GLY A 17 -11.37 -3.89 -2.15
N LEU A 18 -10.74 -3.16 -3.08
CA LEU A 18 -9.30 -3.25 -3.35
C LEU A 18 -8.45 -3.09 -2.08
N THR A 19 -7.52 -4.01 -1.86
CA THR A 19 -6.59 -3.94 -0.73
C THR A 19 -5.24 -3.32 -1.09
N VAL A 20 -4.40 -3.06 -0.07
CA VAL A 20 -3.05 -2.55 -0.29
C VAL A 20 -2.21 -3.52 -1.11
N ILE A 21 -2.31 -4.82 -0.82
CA ILE A 21 -1.56 -5.85 -1.54
C ILE A 21 -1.99 -5.90 -3.00
N GLU A 22 -3.29 -5.89 -3.26
CA GLU A 22 -3.82 -5.91 -4.63
C GLU A 22 -3.43 -4.66 -5.41
N ALA A 23 -3.51 -3.47 -4.81
CA ALA A 23 -3.10 -2.23 -5.46
C ALA A 23 -1.60 -2.21 -5.80
N ILE A 24 -0.75 -2.76 -4.93
CA ILE A 24 0.68 -2.93 -5.21
C ILE A 24 0.90 -3.97 -6.32
N GLY A 25 0.10 -5.04 -6.35
CA GLY A 25 0.08 -6.00 -7.44
C GLY A 25 -0.25 -5.36 -8.79
N MET A 26 -1.29 -4.51 -8.83
CA MET A 26 -1.65 -3.71 -10.01
C MET A 26 -0.53 -2.77 -10.45
N ALA A 27 0.24 -2.25 -9.48
CA ALA A 27 1.44 -1.46 -9.74
C ALA A 27 2.65 -2.28 -10.25
N GLY A 28 2.48 -3.57 -10.53
CA GLY A 28 3.54 -4.49 -10.98
C GLY A 28 4.41 -5.04 -9.85
N GLY A 29 4.00 -4.82 -8.60
CA GLY A 29 4.72 -5.23 -7.40
C GLY A 29 5.76 -4.21 -6.94
N PHE A 30 6.52 -4.63 -5.93
CA PHE A 30 7.59 -3.84 -5.32
C PHE A 30 8.84 -3.78 -6.20
N THR A 31 9.63 -2.72 -6.07
CA THR A 31 11.02 -2.71 -6.56
C THR A 31 11.93 -3.50 -5.61
N LYS A 32 13.15 -3.82 -6.06
CA LYS A 32 14.16 -4.50 -5.23
C LYS A 32 14.60 -3.71 -3.99
N PHE A 33 14.35 -2.40 -3.98
CA PHE A 33 14.72 -1.50 -2.90
C PHE A 33 13.54 -1.16 -1.97
N ALA A 34 12.37 -1.76 -2.18
CA ALA A 34 11.18 -1.42 -1.41
C ALA A 34 11.24 -1.95 0.02
N SER A 35 10.89 -1.09 0.99
CA SER A 35 10.68 -1.52 2.38
C SER A 35 9.27 -2.05 2.57
N ARG A 36 9.08 -3.35 2.29
CA ARG A 36 7.79 -4.07 2.34
C ARG A 36 7.08 -4.03 3.70
N ASN A 37 7.82 -3.80 4.79
CA ASN A 37 7.28 -3.71 6.15
C ASN A 37 6.97 -2.29 6.62
N LYS A 38 7.26 -1.27 5.79
CA LYS A 38 7.07 0.14 6.13
C LYS A 38 6.11 0.84 5.17
N VAL A 39 5.26 0.08 4.47
CA VAL A 39 4.24 0.63 3.58
C VAL A 39 3.27 1.49 4.38
N LYS A 40 2.91 2.65 3.83
CA LYS A 40 1.99 3.61 4.46
C LYS A 40 0.79 3.85 3.57
N VAL A 41 -0.40 3.83 4.15
CA VAL A 41 -1.63 4.33 3.51
C VAL A 41 -1.98 5.66 4.16
N MET A 42 -1.99 6.70 3.36
CA MET A 42 -2.44 8.02 3.75
C MET A 42 -3.88 8.20 3.30
N ARG A 43 -4.76 8.48 4.26
CA ARG A 43 -6.19 8.68 4.07
C ARG A 43 -6.60 10.01 4.69
N ILE A 44 -7.45 10.76 4.00
CA ILE A 44 -8.13 11.92 4.58
C ILE A 44 -9.53 11.46 4.98
N GLU A 45 -9.86 11.57 6.26
CA GLU A 45 -11.17 11.20 6.81
C GLU A 45 -11.63 12.36 7.70
N ASN A 46 -12.81 12.92 7.42
CA ASN A 46 -13.36 14.09 8.15
C ASN A 46 -12.42 15.31 8.21
N GLY A 47 -11.61 15.53 7.17
CA GLY A 47 -10.63 16.62 7.12
C GLY A 47 -9.31 16.32 7.83
N GLU A 48 -9.19 15.19 8.52
CA GLU A 48 -7.98 14.77 9.22
C GLU A 48 -7.15 13.79 8.38
N LYS A 49 -5.83 13.97 8.38
CA LYS A 49 -4.89 13.05 7.72
C LYS A 49 -4.59 11.89 8.65
N LYS A 50 -5.07 10.69 8.31
CA LYS A 50 -4.72 9.42 8.95
C LYS A 50 -3.64 8.70 8.15
N THR A 51 -2.65 8.17 8.85
CA THR A 51 -1.59 7.33 8.26
C THR A 51 -1.64 5.94 8.87
N LEU A 52 -1.99 4.94 8.06
CA LEU A 52 -2.03 3.53 8.44
C LEU A 52 -0.72 2.88 8.00
N ARG A 53 -0.04 2.18 8.91
CA ARG A 53 1.18 1.42 8.60
C ARG A 53 0.81 -0.02 8.28
N VAL A 54 1.28 -0.52 7.15
CA VAL A 54 0.99 -1.86 6.65
C VAL A 54 2.29 -2.65 6.52
N LYS A 55 2.33 -3.81 7.17
CA LYS A 55 3.50 -4.71 7.17
C LYS A 55 3.29 -5.80 6.11
N VAL A 56 3.41 -5.45 4.84
CA VAL A 56 3.03 -6.34 3.73
C VAL A 56 3.83 -7.65 3.71
N ALA A 57 5.12 -7.63 4.09
CA ALA A 57 5.88 -8.88 4.16
C ALA A 57 5.29 -9.83 5.21
N LYS A 58 4.98 -9.31 6.41
CA LYS A 58 4.36 -10.09 7.49
C LYS A 58 2.99 -10.66 7.09
N ILE A 59 2.20 -9.92 6.31
CA ILE A 59 0.89 -10.40 5.82
C ILE A 59 1.08 -11.59 4.88
N ASN A 60 2.02 -11.50 3.94
CA ASN A 60 2.34 -12.59 3.03
C ASN A 60 2.93 -13.81 3.75
N GLU A 61 3.76 -13.59 4.78
CA GLU A 61 4.38 -14.67 5.57
C GLU A 61 3.36 -15.42 6.44
N LEU A 62 2.43 -14.71 7.08
CA LEU A 62 1.41 -15.31 7.96
C LEU A 62 0.17 -15.79 7.22
N GLY A 63 -0.04 -15.35 5.97
CA GLY A 63 -1.27 -15.62 5.21
C GLY A 63 -2.53 -14.95 5.80
N ASP A 64 -2.38 -14.10 6.81
CA ASP A 64 -3.49 -13.49 7.53
C ASP A 64 -3.99 -12.23 6.79
N LYS A 65 -5.00 -12.46 5.93
CA LYS A 65 -5.65 -11.40 5.15
C LYS A 65 -6.39 -10.35 5.99
N THR A 66 -6.66 -10.62 7.27
CA THR A 66 -7.32 -9.63 8.15
C THR A 66 -6.42 -8.42 8.45
N MET A 67 -5.11 -8.60 8.28
CA MET A 67 -4.12 -7.54 8.42
C MET A 67 -4.01 -6.65 7.18
N ASP A 68 -4.65 -7.03 6.07
CA ASP A 68 -4.64 -6.22 4.86
C ASP A 68 -5.63 -5.06 4.98
N VAL A 69 -5.21 -3.90 4.51
CA VAL A 69 -5.98 -2.67 4.63
C VAL A 69 -6.79 -2.47 3.37
N THR A 70 -8.12 -2.46 3.50
CA THR A 70 -9.00 -2.07 2.40
C THR A 70 -8.86 -0.59 2.09
N LEU A 71 -8.61 -0.30 0.82
CA LEU A 71 -8.45 1.05 0.29
C LEU A 71 -9.78 1.72 0.04
N ARG A 72 -9.78 3.05 0.18
CA ARG A 72 -10.92 3.92 -0.09
C ARG A 72 -10.55 4.95 -1.17
N ARG A 73 -11.55 5.56 -1.78
CA ARG A 73 -11.34 6.66 -2.73
C ARG A 73 -10.55 7.78 -2.05
N GLY A 74 -9.53 8.27 -2.72
CA GLY A 74 -8.63 9.31 -2.20
C GLY A 74 -7.43 8.78 -1.42
N ASP A 75 -7.36 7.47 -1.15
CA ASP A 75 -6.19 6.90 -0.47
C ASP A 75 -4.93 6.98 -1.32
N THR A 76 -3.82 7.28 -0.65
CA THR A 76 -2.48 7.26 -1.24
C THR A 76 -1.63 6.22 -0.54
N ILE A 77 -1.15 5.23 -1.29
CA ILE A 77 -0.21 4.22 -0.83
C ILE A 77 1.19 4.72 -1.14
N PHE A 78 2.01 4.86 -0.11
CA PHE A 78 3.41 5.22 -0.22
C PHE A 78 4.28 4.05 0.21
N VAL A 79 5.14 3.60 -0.70
CA VAL A 79 6.12 2.55 -0.45
C VAL A 79 7.51 3.19 -0.29
N PRO A 80 8.06 3.24 0.93
CA PRO A 80 9.38 3.81 1.14
C PRO A 80 10.48 2.88 0.63
N GLU A 81 11.65 3.47 0.41
CA GLU A 81 12.90 2.74 0.20
C GLU A 81 13.39 2.09 1.50
N SER A 82 14.00 0.92 1.34
CA SER A 82 14.74 0.26 2.40
C SER A 82 16.14 0.85 2.44
N LEU A 83 16.33 1.81 3.33
CA LEU A 83 17.67 2.21 3.76
C LEU A 83 18.26 1.02 4.54
N PHE A 84 19.39 0.51 4.06
CA PHE A 84 20.09 -0.67 4.60
C PHE A 84 20.40 -0.53 6.09
#